data_AF-A0A959Y4X9-F1
#
_entry.id   AF-A0A959Y4X9-F1
#
_cell.length_a   1.000
_cell.length_b   1.000
_cell.length_c   1.000
_cell.angle_alpha   90.00
_cell.angle_beta   90.00
_cell.angle_gamma   90.00
#
_symmetry.space_group_name_H-M   'P 1'
#
loop_
_entity.id
_entity.type
_entity.pdbx_description
1 polymer ?
#
loop_
_entity_poly.entity_id
_entity_poly.type
_entity_poly.pdbx_seq_one_letter_code
_entity_poly.pdbx_strand_id
1 'polypeptide(L)'
;EREKNAFEQRLDRLMQRMRHGFYEPFLERALRSPILAFGIFFFLLNLTFGALGAGWIQTTFFPVVERDDINVELEMVAGTREHIVNAELARIEDVIWRVNEELKAQREDSLDVVLKVQRKLGPRPEQGSLFVVLLDGETRDLKT
;
A
#
# COMPACT_ATOMS: atom_id res chain seq x y z
N GLU A 1 -26.61 48.44 3.18
CA GLU A 1 -26.04 47.43 4.09
C GLU A 1 -26.92 46.19 4.01
N ARG A 2 -26.35 44.98 3.86
CA ARG A 2 -27.17 43.76 3.75
C ARG A 2 -27.71 43.42 5.15
N GLU A 3 -29.03 43.30 5.29
CA GLU A 3 -29.65 42.81 6.53
C GLU A 3 -29.17 41.39 6.79
N LYS A 4 -28.52 41.18 7.94
CA LYS A 4 -28.01 39.87 8.35
C LYS A 4 -29.18 38.90 8.51
N ASN A 5 -29.15 37.80 7.77
CA ASN A 5 -30.19 36.77 7.82
C ASN A 5 -30.29 36.17 9.23
N ALA A 6 -31.49 35.74 9.64
CA ALA A 6 -31.70 35.14 10.97
C ALA A 6 -30.79 33.92 11.23
N PHE A 7 -30.40 33.23 10.17
CA PHE A 7 -29.42 32.15 10.20
C PHE A 7 -27.99 32.65 10.49
N GLU A 8 -27.55 33.71 9.82
CA GLU A 8 -26.24 34.34 10.06
C GLU A 8 -26.12 34.84 11.50
N GLN A 9 -27.18 35.43 12.05
CA GLN A 9 -27.19 35.92 13.44
C GLN A 9 -27.16 34.79 14.49
N ARG A 10 -27.65 33.59 14.14
CA ARG A 10 -27.55 32.41 15.01
C ARG A 10 -26.14 31.83 14.98
N LEU A 11 -25.53 31.76 13.80
CA LEU A 11 -24.14 31.33 13.64
C LEU A 11 -23.16 32.30 14.32
N ASP A 12 -23.37 33.61 14.17
CA ASP A 12 -22.55 34.63 14.85
C ASP A 12 -22.61 34.47 16.38
N ARG A 13 -23.81 34.22 16.93
CA ARG A 13 -23.96 33.98 18.38
C ARG A 13 -23.31 32.69 18.83
N LEU A 14 -23.39 31.62 18.03
CA LEU A 14 -22.70 30.35 18.32
C LEU A 14 -21.19 30.54 18.32
N MET A 15 -20.66 31.23 17.32
CA MET A 15 -19.23 31.53 17.18
C MET A 15 -18.72 32.38 18.36
N GLN A 16 -19.45 33.42 18.74
CA GLN A 16 -19.10 34.23 19.91
C GLN A 16 -19.12 33.42 21.20
N ARG A 17 -20.10 32.51 21.36
CA ARG A 17 -20.21 31.65 22.55
C ARG A 17 -19.07 30.63 22.63
N MET A 18 -18.65 30.05 21.51
CA MET A 18 -17.47 29.16 21.47
C MET A 18 -16.18 29.92 21.76
N ARG A 19 -16.02 31.13 21.19
CA ARG A 19 -14.86 31.99 21.43
C ARG A 19 -14.71 32.35 22.91
N HIS A 20 -15.74 32.96 23.50
CA HIS A 20 -15.66 33.48 24.87
C HIS A 20 -15.84 32.39 25.93
N GLY A 21 -16.63 31.35 25.63
CA GLY A 21 -16.93 30.30 26.60
C GLY A 21 -15.88 29.20 26.69
N PHE A 22 -15.20 28.88 25.60
CA PHE A 22 -14.25 27.76 25.54
C PHE A 22 -12.83 28.21 25.21
N TYR A 23 -12.65 28.97 24.12
CA TYR A 23 -11.33 29.31 23.63
C TYR A 23 -10.59 30.31 24.51
N GLU A 24 -11.24 31.43 24.87
CA GLU A 24 -10.65 32.48 25.70
C GLU A 24 -10.15 31.99 27.08
N PRO A 25 -10.94 31.30 27.91
CA PRO A 25 -10.46 30.82 29.21
C PRO A 25 -9.37 29.75 29.09
N PHE A 26 -9.41 28.92 28.04
CA PHE A 26 -8.36 27.94 27.76
C PHE A 26 -7.04 28.63 27.38
N LEU A 27 -7.12 29.63 26.51
CA LEU A 27 -5.97 30.40 26.06
C LEU A 27 -5.34 31.20 27.20
N GLU A 28 -6.15 31.88 28.02
CA GLU A 28 -5.66 32.59 29.21
C GLU A 28 -4.92 31.64 30.16
N ARG A 29 -5.43 30.41 30.35
CA ARG A 29 -4.77 29.40 31.18
C ARG A 29 -3.42 28.96 30.59
N ALA A 30 -3.38 28.75 29.27
CA ALA A 30 -2.16 28.37 28.56
C ALA A 30 -1.10 29.47 28.60
N LEU A 31 -1.50 30.74 28.41
CA LEU A 31 -0.60 31.89 28.45
C LEU A 31 -0.12 32.20 29.86
N ARG A 32 -0.95 31.99 30.89
CA ARG A 32 -0.56 32.18 32.29
C ARG A 32 0.45 31.13 32.77
N SER A 33 0.43 29.92 32.20
CA SER A 33 1.36 28.85 32.55
C SER A 33 2.10 28.33 31.30
N PRO A 34 3.07 29.09 30.78
CA PRO A 34 3.79 28.72 29.57
C PRO A 34 4.57 27.40 29.73
N ILE A 35 5.10 27.13 30.93
CA ILE A 35 5.84 25.88 31.22
C ILE A 35 4.93 24.66 31.03
N LEU A 36 3.68 24.72 31.49
CA LEU A 36 2.71 23.64 31.30
C LEU A 36 2.38 23.45 29.82
N ALA A 37 2.19 24.54 29.07
CA ALA A 37 1.91 24.49 27.65
C ALA A 37 3.07 23.85 26.85
N PHE A 38 4.31 24.28 27.11
CA PHE A 38 5.49 23.66 26.49
C PHE A 38 5.68 22.20 26.94
N GLY A 39 5.40 21.87 28.20
CA GLY A 39 5.45 20.51 28.72
C GLY A 39 4.49 19.58 27.98
N ILE A 40 3.25 20.00 27.76
CA ILE A 40 2.25 19.25 26.98
C ILE A 40 2.72 19.10 25.53
N PHE A 41 3.27 20.15 24.92
CA PHE A 41 3.80 20.11 23.56
C PHE A 41 4.91 19.05 23.42
N PHE A 42 5.92 19.09 24.29
CA PHE A 42 7.01 18.10 24.25
C PHE A 42 6.55 16.71 24.66
N PHE A 43 5.57 16.57 25.56
CA PHE A 43 4.98 15.29 25.91
C PHE A 43 4.33 14.64 24.68
N LEU A 44 3.49 15.36 23.94
CA LEU A 44 2.84 14.84 22.74
C LEU A 44 3.85 14.53 21.61
N LEU A 45 4.88 15.36 21.48
CA LEU A 45 5.95 15.13 20.51
C LEU A 45 6.72 13.84 20.82
N ASN A 46 7.17 13.68 22.06
CA ASN A 46 7.90 12.47 22.49
C ASN A 46 7.00 11.23 22.48
N LEU A 47 5.72 11.37 22.81
CA LEU A 47 4.74 10.28 22.70
C LEU A 47 4.63 9.78 21.26
N THR A 48 4.63 10.70 20.29
CA THR A 48 4.55 10.37 18.86
C THR A 48 5.84 9.68 18.40
N PHE A 49 7.01 10.22 18.72
CA PHE A 49 8.29 9.56 18.43
C PHE A 49 8.43 8.20 19.13
N GLY A 50 7.96 8.08 20.37
CA GLY A 50 7.94 6.83 21.12
C GLY A 50 7.01 5.79 20.50
N ALA A 51 5.82 6.18 20.04
CA ALA A 51 4.88 5.28 19.37
C ALA A 51 5.39 4.81 18.00
N LEU A 52 6.11 5.67 17.28
CA LEU A 52 6.83 5.31 16.06
C LEU A 52 7.96 4.32 16.37
N GLY A 53 8.80 4.60 17.36
CA GLY A 53 9.93 3.74 17.75
C GLY A 53 9.53 2.40 18.39
N ALA A 54 8.40 2.37 19.10
CA ALA A 54 7.83 1.15 19.69
C ALA A 54 7.13 0.25 18.65
N GLY A 55 7.01 0.69 17.40
CA GLY A 55 6.33 -0.04 16.34
C GLY A 55 4.80 -0.10 16.48
N TRP A 56 4.22 0.73 17.36
CA TRP A 56 2.76 0.89 17.46
C TRP A 56 2.20 1.62 16.25
N ILE A 57 2.96 2.60 15.74
CA ILE A 57 2.66 3.27 14.47
C ILE A 57 3.60 2.68 13.43
N GLN A 58 3.07 1.77 12.61
CA GLN A 58 3.80 1.21 11.48
C GLN A 58 3.90 2.28 10.38
N THR A 59 5.10 2.76 10.12
CA THR A 59 5.36 3.64 8.98
C THR A 59 5.89 2.80 7.82
N THR A 60 5.29 2.95 6.64
CA THR A 60 5.85 2.45 5.39
C THR A 60 6.06 3.63 4.45
N PHE A 61 7.20 3.67 3.76
CA PHE A 61 7.52 4.77 2.85
C PHE A 61 6.73 4.65 1.53
N PHE A 62 6.41 3.42 1.13
CA PHE A 62 5.52 3.12 0.02
C PHE A 62 4.52 2.04 0.44
N PRO A 63 3.23 2.17 0.08
CA PRO A 63 2.31 1.04 0.18
C PRO A 63 2.78 -0.07 -0.76
N VAL A 64 2.53 -1.32 -0.37
CA VAL A 64 2.75 -2.46 -1.28
C VAL A 64 1.68 -2.37 -2.37
N VAL A 65 2.09 -2.00 -3.58
CA VAL A 65 1.22 -2.09 -4.76
C VAL A 65 1.27 -3.53 -5.24
N GLU A 66 0.11 -4.11 -5.53
CA GLU A 66 0.06 -5.42 -6.15
C GLU A 66 0.78 -5.36 -7.49
N ARG A 67 1.70 -6.30 -7.72
CA ARG A 67 2.39 -6.40 -9.01
C ARG A 67 1.51 -7.15 -10.01
N ASP A 68 1.54 -6.66 -11.24
CA ASP A 68 0.97 -7.30 -12.42
C ASP A 68 1.95 -8.29 -13.08
N ASP A 69 3.10 -8.53 -12.45
CA ASP A 69 4.13 -9.42 -12.97
C ASP A 69 4.70 -10.36 -11.89
N ILE A 70 5.02 -11.58 -12.32
CA ILE A 70 5.74 -12.58 -11.53
C ILE A 70 7.02 -12.95 -12.28
N ASN A 71 8.16 -12.82 -11.61
CA ASN A 71 9.45 -13.29 -12.09
C ASN A 71 9.82 -14.60 -11.37
N VAL A 72 9.97 -15.69 -12.13
CA VAL A 72 10.42 -16.98 -11.61
C VAL A 72 11.85 -17.21 -12.08
N GLU A 73 12.78 -17.34 -11.15
CA GLU A 73 14.19 -17.61 -11.44
C GLU A 73 14.51 -19.08 -11.18
N LEU A 74 15.14 -19.73 -12.16
CA LEU A 74 15.57 -21.12 -12.11
C LEU A 74 17.10 -21.17 -12.24
N GLU A 75 17.75 -21.70 -11.20
CA GLU A 75 19.19 -21.98 -11.20
C GLU A 75 19.42 -23.49 -11.06
N MET A 76 20.05 -24.08 -12.07
CA MET A 76 20.40 -25.50 -12.11
C MET A 76 21.85 -25.72 -11.65
N VAL A 77 22.24 -26.98 -11.43
CA VAL A 77 23.64 -27.30 -11.08
C VAL A 77 24.60 -26.81 -12.16
N ALA A 78 25.73 -26.23 -11.75
CA ALA A 78 26.76 -25.71 -12.66
C ALA A 78 27.21 -26.77 -13.68
N GLY A 79 27.29 -26.37 -14.95
CA GLY A 79 27.61 -27.28 -16.06
C GLY A 79 26.40 -27.97 -16.71
N THR A 80 25.19 -27.71 -16.21
CA THR A 80 23.95 -28.08 -16.90
C THR A 80 23.85 -27.34 -18.23
N ARG A 81 23.52 -28.06 -19.30
CA ARG A 81 23.39 -27.48 -20.63
C ARG A 81 22.09 -26.69 -20.76
N GLU A 82 22.14 -25.63 -21.54
CA GLU A 82 21.03 -24.72 -21.81
C GLU A 82 19.74 -25.44 -22.25
N HIS A 83 19.85 -26.49 -23.05
CA HIS A 83 18.67 -27.26 -23.51
C HIS A 83 17.92 -27.95 -22.36
N ILE A 84 18.62 -28.38 -21.31
CA ILE A 84 18.01 -29.01 -20.13
C ILE A 84 17.29 -27.95 -19.31
N VAL A 85 17.92 -26.79 -19.11
CA VAL A 85 17.29 -25.65 -18.44
C VAL A 85 16.05 -25.19 -19.20
N ASN A 86 16.14 -25.08 -20.53
CA ASN A 86 15.01 -24.69 -21.36
C ASN A 86 13.86 -25.70 -21.32
N ALA A 87 14.17 -27.01 -21.26
CA ALA A 87 13.15 -28.04 -21.11
C ALA A 87 12.41 -27.93 -19.76
N GLU A 88 13.14 -27.60 -18.70
CA GLU A 88 12.53 -27.41 -17.38
C GLU A 88 11.75 -26.10 -17.28
N LEU A 89 12.24 -25.01 -17.89
CA LEU A 89 11.47 -23.77 -18.05
C LEU A 89 10.18 -23.99 -18.83
N ALA A 90 10.20 -24.82 -19.89
CA ALA A 90 9.00 -25.17 -20.65
C ALA A 90 8.00 -25.97 -19.80
N ARG A 91 8.49 -26.89 -18.95
CA ARG A 91 7.63 -27.61 -18.00
C ARG A 91 6.93 -26.64 -17.04
N ILE A 92 7.65 -25.65 -16.52
CA ILE A 92 7.09 -24.65 -15.61
C ILE A 92 6.08 -23.76 -16.35
N GLU A 93 6.36 -23.37 -17.60
CA GLU A 93 5.42 -22.64 -18.45
C GLU A 93 4.10 -23.41 -18.65
N ASP A 94 4.16 -24.72 -18.93
CA ASP A 94 2.96 -25.56 -19.07
C ASP A 94 2.13 -25.63 -17.77
N VAL A 95 2.81 -25.64 -16.61
CA VAL A 95 2.14 -25.61 -15.30
C VAL A 95 1.45 -24.27 -15.07
N ILE A 96 2.10 -23.15 -15.43
CA ILE A 96 1.52 -21.80 -15.32
C ILE A 96 0.23 -21.71 -16.14
N TRP A 97 0.24 -22.20 -17.38
CA TRP A 97 -0.96 -22.21 -18.22
C TRP A 97 -2.06 -23.11 -17.68
N ARG A 98 -1.72 -24.24 -17.07
CA ARG A 98 -2.70 -25.10 -16.40
C ARG A 98 -3.38 -24.40 -15.23
N VAL A 99 -2.60 -23.71 -14.39
CA VAL A 99 -3.12 -22.91 -13.28
C VAL A 99 -3.98 -21.76 -13.80
N ASN A 100 -3.62 -21.14 -14.93
CA ASN A 100 -4.47 -20.13 -15.57
C ASN A 100 -5.87 -20.67 -15.90
N GLU A 101 -5.97 -21.87 -16.47
CA GLU A 101 -7.27 -22.49 -16.76
C GLU A 101 -8.09 -22.80 -15.48
N GLU A 102 -7.43 -23.28 -14.42
CA GLU A 102 -8.08 -23.51 -13.12
C GLU A 102 -8.60 -22.22 -12.49
N LEU A 103 -7.85 -21.12 -12.59
CA LEU A 103 -8.25 -19.81 -12.09
C LEU A 103 -9.35 -19.19 -12.95
N LYS A 104 -9.27 -19.33 -14.28
CA LYS A 104 -10.29 -18.87 -15.22
C LYS A 104 -11.65 -19.53 -14.97
N ALA A 105 -11.66 -20.84 -14.68
CA ALA A 105 -12.87 -21.59 -14.37
C ALA A 105 -13.57 -21.14 -13.07
N GLN A 106 -12.83 -20.49 -12.16
CA GLN A 106 -13.37 -19.98 -10.90
C GLN A 106 -13.91 -18.54 -11.02
N ARG A 107 -13.69 -17.87 -12.16
CA ARG A 107 -14.10 -16.48 -12.38
C ARG A 107 -15.35 -16.39 -13.24
N GLU A 108 -16.26 -15.49 -12.88
CA GLU A 108 -17.48 -15.23 -13.67
C GLU A 108 -17.16 -14.59 -15.03
N ASP A 109 -16.09 -13.78 -15.11
CA ASP A 109 -15.71 -13.02 -16.30
C ASP A 109 -14.99 -13.84 -17.38
N SER A 110 -14.58 -15.08 -17.07
CA SER A 110 -13.85 -15.99 -18.00
C SER A 110 -12.59 -15.37 -18.65
N LEU A 111 -12.01 -14.33 -18.08
CA LEU A 111 -10.78 -13.70 -18.55
C LEU A 111 -9.55 -14.50 -18.10
N ASP A 112 -8.51 -14.52 -18.94
CA ASP A 112 -7.23 -15.12 -18.59
C ASP A 112 -6.51 -14.26 -17.54
N VAL A 113 -6.08 -14.90 -16.45
CA VAL A 113 -5.30 -14.24 -15.38
C VAL A 113 -3.85 -14.05 -15.81
N VAL A 114 -3.32 -14.97 -16.62
CA VAL A 114 -1.99 -14.90 -17.21
C VAL A 114 -2.13 -14.38 -18.65
N LEU A 115 -1.57 -13.19 -18.92
CA LEU A 115 -1.59 -12.58 -20.24
C LEU A 115 -0.44 -13.09 -21.12
N LYS A 116 0.75 -13.23 -20.53
CA LYS A 116 1.95 -13.59 -21.28
C LYS A 116 2.98 -14.27 -20.40
N VAL A 117 3.58 -15.33 -20.90
CA VAL A 117 4.78 -15.94 -20.33
C VAL A 117 5.95 -15.69 -21.28
N GLN A 118 7.06 -15.19 -20.77
CA GLN A 118 8.29 -15.00 -21.53
C GLN A 118 9.42 -15.78 -20.88
N ARG A 119 10.00 -16.70 -21.65
CA ARG A 119 11.21 -17.42 -21.23
C ARG A 119 12.43 -16.62 -21.61
N LYS A 120 13.35 -16.47 -20.66
CA LYS A 120 14.63 -15.83 -20.89
C LYS A 120 15.73 -16.69 -20.29
N LEU A 121 16.61 -17.17 -21.16
CA LEU A 121 17.81 -17.89 -20.78
C LEU A 121 18.86 -16.86 -20.30
N GLY A 122 19.49 -17.17 -19.17
CA GLY A 122 20.39 -16.27 -18.46
C GLY A 122 21.75 -16.12 -19.12
N PRO A 123 22.63 -15.25 -18.60
CA PRO A 123 23.98 -15.06 -19.15
C PRO A 123 24.86 -16.30 -19.01
N ARG A 124 24.47 -17.26 -18.13
CA ARG A 124 25.14 -18.54 -17.90
C ARG A 124 24.25 -19.71 -18.33
N PRO A 125 24.80 -20.80 -18.91
CA PRO A 125 24.02 -21.91 -19.45
C PRO A 125 23.11 -22.63 -18.44
N GLU A 126 23.44 -22.57 -17.16
CA GLU A 126 22.70 -23.18 -16.06
C GLU A 126 21.58 -22.31 -15.46
N GLN A 127 21.42 -21.06 -15.94
CA GLN A 127 20.45 -20.10 -15.42
C GLN A 127 19.32 -19.80 -16.41
N GLY A 128 18.11 -19.66 -15.89
CA GLY A 128 16.92 -19.33 -16.66
C GLY A 128 15.93 -18.51 -15.84
N SER A 129 15.10 -17.72 -16.52
CA SER A 129 14.05 -16.89 -15.91
C SER A 129 12.77 -16.96 -16.72
N LEU A 130 11.63 -16.93 -16.03
CA LEU A 130 10.29 -16.79 -16.61
C LEU A 130 9.71 -15.47 -16.14
N PHE A 131 9.39 -14.60 -17.08
CA PHE A 131 8.66 -13.37 -16.83
C PHE A 131 7.19 -13.59 -17.21
N VAL A 132 6.33 -13.66 -16.20
CA VAL A 132 4.90 -13.86 -16.35
C VAL A 132 4.20 -12.53 -16.12
N VAL A 133 3.51 -12.05 -17.15
CA VAL A 133 2.64 -10.88 -17.07
C VAL A 133 1.23 -11.34 -16.78
N LEU A 134 0.65 -10.78 -15.73
CA LEU A 134 -0.69 -11.04 -15.26
C LEU A 134 -1.65 -9.94 -15.70
N LEU A 135 -2.94 -10.24 -15.56
CA LEU A 135 -4.00 -9.26 -15.63
C LEU A 135 -3.87 -8.24 -14.48
N ASP A 136 -4.22 -6.98 -14.77
CA ASP A 136 -4.16 -5.84 -13.84
C ASP A 136 -4.77 -6.19 -12.47
N GLY A 137 -4.03 -5.92 -11.40
CA GLY A 137 -4.41 -6.19 -10.01
C GLY A 137 -5.79 -5.66 -9.63
N GLU A 138 -6.20 -4.50 -10.16
CA GLU A 138 -7.52 -3.90 -9.91
C GLU A 138 -8.68 -4.76 -10.43
N THR A 139 -8.45 -5.43 -11.57
CA THR A 139 -9.43 -6.34 -12.17
C THR A 139 -9.28 -7.76 -11.68
N ARG A 140 -8.18 -8.09 -11.00
CA ARG A 140 -7.84 -9.46 -10.65
C ARG A 140 -8.73 -10.03 -9.54
N ASP A 141 -9.28 -9.18 -8.66
CA ASP A 141 -10.17 -9.47 -7.52
C ASP A 141 -9.92 -10.84 -6.86
N LEU A 142 -8.64 -11.20 -6.72
CA LEU A 142 -8.24 -12.40 -5.98
C LEU A 142 -8.22 -12.00 -4.52
N LYS A 143 -9.30 -12.34 -3.80
CA LYS A 143 -9.31 -12.22 -2.33
C LYS A 143 -8.11 -12.97 -1.77
N THR A 144 -7.15 -12.21 -1.26
CA THR A 144 -6.04 -12.73 -0.45
C THR A 144 -6.52 -12.96 0.97
#